data_AF-A0A964ZH23-F1
#
_entry.id   AF-A0A964ZH23-F1
#
_cell.length_a   1.000
_cell.length_b   1.000
_cell.length_c   1.000
_cell.angle_alpha   90.00
_cell.angle_beta   90.00
_cell.angle_gamma   90.00
#
_symmetry.space_group_name_H-M   'P 1'
#
loop_
_entity.id
_entity.type
_entity.pdbx_description
1 polymer ?
#
loop_
_entity_poly.entity_id
_entity_poly.type
_entity_poly.pdbx_seq_one_letter_code
_entity_poly.pdbx_strand_id
1 'polypeptide(L)'
;MPVLKDAGVVDAGGAGFMLLLDSALHVVDGEPLPEPIYDDGPSAEQLEKVALRHATDGSVDVSELRYEVMFMLDLDDTKLKKFKNAWGEIGDSIVVVGGDGIYNCHIHTNDIGAAVEAPLIVGGRPSKIRITDLFEEVATLGESVHAQREASLGVPTTGGVGDGGRHGVVQAALPPVTCAVVAVASGDGLAELFGQMGVHGVVTGGQTMNPSTQELLDAVEHMNATQVVILPNNKNIIPVANKIDELTKKDVRVVPTCSMPEALAALVAYDPEASAEHNGSQMARAASSVATGEVTQAIRDTNSDAGPVKTGDFIGLVRGDGVVAVGATLEAACHELLAKLITPQRELLTIITGNEATAQATDALVAHVGRAHPHISCEVHFGGQPLYPYLFGVE
;
A
#
# COMPACT_ATOMS: atom_id res chain seq x y z
N MET A 1 13.40 -20.61 15.14
CA MET A 1 14.71 -20.40 14.45
C MET A 1 15.66 -19.63 15.37
N PRO A 2 16.99 -19.78 15.26
CA PRO A 2 17.96 -19.08 16.12
C PRO A 2 17.82 -17.55 16.06
N VAL A 3 17.58 -17.01 14.87
CA VAL A 3 17.43 -15.56 14.61
C VAL A 3 16.19 -14.97 15.28
N LEU A 4 15.04 -15.66 15.19
CA LEU A 4 13.80 -15.26 15.87
C LEU A 4 13.94 -15.33 17.39
N LYS A 5 14.70 -16.32 17.89
CA LYS A 5 14.98 -16.49 19.32
C LYS A 5 15.88 -15.38 19.88
N ASP A 6 16.85 -14.91 19.09
CA ASP A 6 17.73 -13.79 19.46
C ASP A 6 17.02 -12.44 19.40
N ALA A 7 15.96 -12.31 18.58
CA ALA A 7 15.13 -11.11 18.47
C ALA A 7 13.94 -11.08 19.46
N GLY A 8 13.72 -12.16 20.23
CA GLY A 8 12.57 -12.27 21.14
C GLY A 8 11.21 -12.36 20.45
N VAL A 9 11.16 -12.67 19.14
CA VAL A 9 9.93 -12.66 18.33
C VAL A 9 9.53 -14.10 17.98
N VAL A 10 8.23 -14.39 18.05
CA VAL A 10 7.66 -15.68 17.63
C VAL A 10 7.30 -15.63 16.13
N ASP A 11 7.53 -16.75 15.43
CA ASP A 11 7.02 -16.96 14.07
C ASP A 11 5.48 -17.03 14.09
N ALA A 12 4.81 -15.92 13.77
CA ALA A 12 3.36 -15.82 13.81
C ALA A 12 2.67 -16.79 12.83
N GLY A 13 3.31 -17.09 11.70
CA GLY A 13 2.78 -18.05 10.71
C GLY A 13 2.87 -19.49 11.22
N GLY A 14 4.02 -19.87 11.77
CA GLY A 14 4.20 -21.18 12.42
C GLY A 14 3.29 -21.36 13.64
N ALA A 15 3.13 -20.32 14.46
CA ALA A 15 2.24 -20.33 15.61
C ALA A 15 0.77 -20.44 15.20
N GLY A 16 0.34 -19.69 14.19
CA GLY A 16 -1.02 -19.75 13.65
C GLY A 16 -1.36 -21.11 13.05
N PHE A 17 -0.41 -21.75 12.35
CA PHE A 17 -0.60 -23.09 11.79
C PHE A 17 -0.71 -24.17 12.88
N MET A 18 0.13 -24.11 13.91
CA MET A 18 0.01 -25.00 15.07
C MET A 18 -1.35 -24.84 15.77
N LEU A 19 -1.79 -23.60 16.00
CA LEU A 19 -3.08 -23.31 16.61
C LEU A 19 -4.26 -23.82 15.78
N LEU A 20 -4.17 -23.76 14.45
CA LEU A 20 -5.17 -24.33 13.54
C LEU A 20 -5.26 -25.86 13.67
N LEU A 21 -4.12 -26.55 13.77
CA LEU A 21 -4.07 -28.00 13.97
C LEU A 21 -4.59 -28.38 15.36
N ASP A 22 -4.20 -27.65 16.40
CA ASP A 22 -4.69 -27.85 17.77
C ASP A 22 -6.20 -27.62 17.86
N SER A 23 -6.73 -26.63 17.13
CA SER A 23 -8.17 -26.38 17.02
C SER A 23 -8.91 -27.52 16.31
N ALA A 24 -8.31 -28.09 15.26
CA ALA A 24 -8.88 -29.25 14.58
C ALA A 24 -8.90 -30.49 15.50
N LEU A 25 -7.81 -30.74 16.25
CA LEU A 25 -7.73 -31.82 17.24
C LEU A 25 -8.72 -31.62 18.39
N HIS A 26 -8.89 -30.39 18.87
CA HIS A 26 -9.88 -30.05 19.89
C HIS A 26 -11.32 -30.35 19.43
N VAL A 27 -11.67 -29.98 18.20
CA VAL A 27 -13.02 -30.21 17.66
C VAL A 27 -13.29 -31.69 17.38
N VAL A 28 -12.27 -32.44 16.95
CA VAL A 28 -12.42 -33.85 16.52
C VAL A 28 -12.35 -34.83 17.69
N ASP A 29 -11.43 -34.62 18.65
CA ASP A 29 -11.13 -35.59 19.71
C ASP A 29 -11.21 -35.00 21.13
N GLY A 30 -11.53 -33.70 21.25
CA GLY A 30 -11.66 -33.03 22.55
C GLY A 30 -10.34 -32.74 23.25
N GLU A 31 -9.20 -32.84 22.54
CA GLU A 31 -7.89 -32.47 23.11
C GLU A 31 -7.90 -30.99 23.52
N PRO A 32 -7.46 -30.64 24.74
CA PRO A 32 -7.49 -29.25 25.18
C PRO A 32 -6.54 -28.39 24.34
N LEU A 33 -7.00 -27.21 23.95
CA LEU A 33 -6.18 -26.21 23.26
C LEU A 33 -4.95 -25.84 24.10
N PRO A 34 -3.79 -25.59 23.48
CA PRO A 34 -2.61 -25.12 24.18
C PRO A 34 -2.90 -23.78 24.88
N GLU A 35 -2.35 -23.60 26.08
CA GLU A 35 -2.45 -22.30 26.74
C GLU A 35 -1.68 -21.23 25.95
N PRO A 36 -2.26 -20.04 25.77
CA PRO A 36 -1.64 -18.97 25.01
C PRO A 36 -0.28 -18.59 25.60
N ILE A 37 0.77 -18.63 24.76
CA ILE A 37 2.11 -18.16 25.12
C ILE A 37 2.12 -16.64 24.97
N TYR A 38 2.00 -15.94 26.09
CA TYR A 38 2.04 -14.47 26.13
C TYR A 38 3.48 -13.95 26.07
N ASP A 39 4.13 -14.06 24.90
CA ASP A 39 5.39 -13.36 24.67
C ASP A 39 5.21 -12.21 23.66
N ASP A 40 5.21 -11.00 24.25
CA ASP A 40 5.47 -9.69 23.64
C ASP A 40 4.35 -8.97 22.86
N GLY A 41 3.08 -9.16 23.24
CA GLY A 41 1.97 -8.32 22.79
C GLY A 41 0.69 -8.43 23.64
N PRO A 42 -0.36 -7.65 23.31
CA PRO A 42 -1.66 -7.75 23.97
C PRO A 42 -2.26 -9.15 23.81
N SER A 43 -3.02 -9.59 24.82
CA SER A 43 -3.62 -10.93 24.83
C SER A 43 -4.71 -11.09 23.76
N ALA A 44 -4.90 -12.32 23.28
CA ALA A 44 -5.99 -12.66 22.36
C ALA A 44 -7.37 -12.26 22.95
N GLU A 45 -7.59 -12.48 24.25
CA GLU A 45 -8.81 -12.03 24.93
C GLU A 45 -8.97 -10.49 24.95
N GLN A 46 -7.89 -9.72 25.00
CA GLN A 46 -7.95 -8.25 24.95
C GLN A 46 -8.35 -7.78 23.55
N LEU A 47 -7.73 -8.33 22.50
CA LEU A 47 -8.06 -8.00 21.11
C LEU A 47 -9.48 -8.43 20.74
N GLU A 48 -9.91 -9.62 21.16
CA GLU A 48 -11.27 -10.12 20.94
C GLU A 48 -12.31 -9.25 21.67
N LYS A 49 -12.03 -8.79 22.90
CA LYS A 49 -12.90 -7.85 23.62
C LYS A 49 -12.99 -6.50 22.92
N VAL A 50 -11.93 -6.02 22.27
CA VAL A 50 -11.98 -4.77 21.49
C VAL A 50 -12.83 -4.96 20.23
N ALA A 51 -12.62 -6.05 19.48
CA ALA A 51 -13.42 -6.37 18.30
C ALA A 51 -14.93 -6.55 18.64
N LEU A 52 -15.24 -7.27 19.72
CA LEU A 52 -16.61 -7.54 20.17
C LEU A 52 -17.31 -6.32 20.79
N ARG A 53 -16.59 -5.27 21.22
CA ARG A 53 -17.22 -4.02 21.72
C ARG A 53 -17.95 -3.26 20.62
N HIS A 54 -17.61 -3.51 19.35
CA HIS A 54 -18.15 -2.79 18.21
C HIS A 54 -19.23 -3.58 17.45
N ALA A 55 -19.17 -4.92 17.42
CA ALA A 55 -20.22 -5.75 16.84
C ALA A 55 -21.40 -5.96 17.81
N THR A 56 -22.53 -5.28 17.60
CA THR A 56 -23.74 -5.45 18.46
C THR A 56 -24.61 -6.66 18.08
N ASP A 57 -24.28 -7.41 17.02
CA ASP A 57 -25.13 -8.51 16.53
C ASP A 57 -24.45 -9.88 16.32
N GLY A 58 -23.17 -10.04 16.69
CA GLY A 58 -22.46 -11.32 16.56
C GLY A 58 -22.10 -11.71 15.13
N SER A 59 -22.18 -10.80 14.16
CA SER A 59 -21.50 -10.93 12.88
C SER A 59 -20.02 -10.52 13.00
N VAL A 60 -19.14 -11.17 12.23
CA VAL A 60 -17.73 -10.81 12.12
C VAL A 60 -17.65 -9.75 11.03
N ASP A 61 -17.72 -8.47 11.42
CA ASP A 61 -17.63 -7.35 10.49
C ASP A 61 -16.18 -6.85 10.36
N VAL A 62 -15.83 -6.33 9.19
CA VAL A 62 -14.52 -5.74 8.91
C VAL A 62 -14.43 -4.43 9.69
N SER A 63 -13.51 -4.34 10.65
CA SER A 63 -13.37 -3.29 11.69
C SER A 63 -14.12 -1.97 11.46
N GLU A 64 -15.21 -1.72 12.20
CA GLU A 64 -15.95 -0.43 12.25
C GLU A 64 -15.18 0.70 12.99
N LEU A 65 -13.85 0.65 13.04
CA LEU A 65 -13.05 1.65 13.73
C LEU A 65 -12.86 2.88 12.83
N ARG A 66 -13.30 4.04 13.33
CA ARG A 66 -13.42 5.26 12.53
C ARG A 66 -12.11 6.00 12.35
N TYR A 67 -11.18 5.87 13.29
CA TYR A 67 -9.97 6.67 13.28
C TYR A 67 -8.72 5.82 13.22
N GLU A 68 -7.79 6.24 12.37
CA GLU A 68 -6.40 5.80 12.41
C GLU A 68 -5.61 6.79 13.25
N VAL A 69 -4.81 6.29 14.19
CA VAL A 69 -3.85 7.09 14.95
C VAL A 69 -2.45 6.57 14.67
N MET A 70 -1.59 7.45 14.16
CA MET A 70 -0.18 7.16 13.92
C MET A 70 0.71 8.16 14.63
N PHE A 71 1.87 7.71 15.14
CA PHE A 71 2.89 8.61 15.67
C PHE A 71 4.27 7.95 15.75
N MET A 72 5.29 8.80 15.85
CA MET A 72 6.63 8.41 16.27
C MET A 72 6.73 8.43 17.80
N LEU A 73 7.29 7.39 18.38
CA LEU A 73 7.40 7.21 19.82
C LEU A 73 8.85 7.04 20.25
N ASP A 74 9.33 7.97 21.08
CA ASP A 74 10.53 7.78 21.88
C ASP A 74 10.15 7.06 23.19
N LEU A 75 10.59 5.81 23.34
CA LEU A 75 10.27 4.97 24.48
C LEU A 75 11.41 3.98 24.74
N ASP A 76 11.85 3.87 25.99
CA ASP A 76 12.79 2.83 26.41
C ASP A 76 12.25 1.42 26.08
N ASP A 77 13.06 0.62 25.37
CA ASP A 77 12.72 -0.74 24.92
C ASP A 77 12.15 -1.63 26.04
N THR A 78 12.61 -1.44 27.29
CA THR A 78 12.11 -2.20 28.46
C THR A 78 10.64 -1.97 28.75
N LYS A 79 10.06 -0.89 28.21
CA LYS A 79 8.67 -0.47 28.42
C LYS A 79 7.78 -0.75 27.21
N LEU A 80 8.34 -1.19 26.08
CA LEU A 80 7.61 -1.47 24.85
C LEU A 80 6.47 -2.48 25.07
N LYS A 81 6.71 -3.54 25.85
CA LYS A 81 5.68 -4.55 26.20
C LYS A 81 4.50 -3.92 26.93
N LYS A 82 4.78 -3.02 27.88
CA LYS A 82 3.74 -2.32 28.64
C LYS A 82 2.93 -1.37 27.74
N PHE A 83 3.59 -0.73 26.78
CA PHE A 83 2.92 0.11 25.77
C PHE A 83 2.00 -0.71 24.87
N LYS A 84 2.49 -1.78 24.25
CA LYS A 84 1.70 -2.67 23.37
C LYS A 84 0.46 -3.23 24.08
N ASN A 85 0.62 -3.64 25.35
CA ASN A 85 -0.51 -4.14 26.15
C ASN A 85 -1.57 -3.07 26.42
N ALA A 86 -1.16 -1.84 26.72
CA ALA A 86 -2.10 -0.73 26.92
C ALA A 86 -2.83 -0.38 25.61
N TRP A 87 -2.12 -0.40 24.49
CA TRP A 87 -2.70 -0.16 23.15
C TRP A 87 -3.69 -1.22 22.72
N GLY A 88 -3.45 -2.50 23.03
CA GLY A 88 -4.40 -3.57 22.74
C GLY A 88 -5.72 -3.50 23.50
N GLU A 89 -5.88 -2.59 24.46
CA GLU A 89 -7.17 -2.33 25.12
C GLU A 89 -7.99 -1.21 24.45
N ILE A 90 -7.35 -0.46 23.54
CA ILE A 90 -7.85 0.80 22.96
C ILE A 90 -8.26 0.62 21.49
N GLY A 91 -7.64 -0.30 20.76
CA GLY A 91 -7.85 -0.47 19.33
C GLY A 91 -7.31 -1.77 18.78
N ASP A 92 -7.47 -1.96 17.46
CA ASP A 92 -6.97 -3.11 16.72
C ASP A 92 -5.92 -2.72 15.68
N SER A 93 -5.47 -3.70 14.89
CA SER A 93 -4.52 -3.50 13.77
C SER A 93 -3.25 -2.76 14.20
N ILE A 94 -2.72 -3.16 15.36
CA ILE A 94 -1.59 -2.50 16.01
C ILE A 94 -0.29 -2.85 15.29
N VAL A 95 0.40 -1.84 14.77
CA VAL A 95 1.75 -1.96 14.23
C VAL A 95 2.69 -1.08 15.05
N VAL A 96 3.76 -1.68 15.58
CA VAL A 96 4.81 -0.95 16.29
C VAL A 96 6.15 -1.45 15.78
N VAL A 97 6.78 -0.67 14.91
CA VAL A 97 7.98 -1.05 14.15
C VAL A 97 9.10 -0.05 14.46
N GLY A 98 10.28 -0.56 14.79
CA GLY A 98 11.43 0.25 15.19
C GLY A 98 12.33 -0.48 16.19
N GLY A 99 13.24 0.26 16.82
CA GLY A 99 14.24 -0.24 17.77
C GLY A 99 15.14 0.89 18.27
N ASP A 100 15.98 0.61 19.27
CA ASP A 100 16.90 1.57 19.89
C ASP A 100 16.18 2.81 20.45
N GLY A 101 15.02 2.60 21.07
CA GLY A 101 14.23 3.64 21.72
C GLY A 101 13.32 4.47 20.81
N ILE A 102 13.29 4.23 19.49
CA ILE A 102 12.43 4.97 18.55
C ILE A 102 11.53 3.99 17.79
N TYR A 103 10.22 4.24 17.82
CA TYR A 103 9.21 3.39 17.19
C TYR A 103 8.24 4.19 16.32
N ASN A 104 7.84 3.64 15.19
CA ASN A 104 6.69 4.07 14.42
C ASN A 104 5.48 3.24 14.85
N CYS A 105 4.41 3.90 15.27
CA CYS A 105 3.24 3.28 15.89
C CYS A 105 1.98 3.58 15.07
N HIS A 106 1.15 2.57 14.86
CA HIS A 106 -0.13 2.61 14.14
C HIS A 106 -1.17 1.86 14.94
N ILE A 107 -2.37 2.44 15.09
CA ILE A 107 -3.54 1.77 15.66
C ILE A 107 -4.82 2.27 14.99
N HIS A 108 -5.78 1.37 14.77
CA HIS A 108 -7.15 1.76 14.45
C HIS A 108 -7.95 1.83 15.75
N THR A 109 -8.71 2.90 15.97
CA THR A 109 -9.48 3.10 17.20
C THR A 109 -10.66 4.07 16.99
N ASN A 110 -11.61 4.04 17.92
CA ASN A 110 -12.63 5.08 18.08
C ASN A 110 -12.30 6.04 19.25
N ASP A 111 -11.28 5.72 20.04
CA ASP A 111 -10.81 6.52 21.19
C ASP A 111 -9.40 7.07 20.93
N ILE A 112 -9.36 8.12 20.11
CA ILE A 112 -8.13 8.83 19.74
C ILE A 112 -7.37 9.32 20.98
N GLY A 113 -8.09 9.83 21.98
CA GLY A 113 -7.50 10.38 23.19
C GLY A 113 -6.74 9.31 23.95
N ALA A 114 -7.37 8.16 24.19
CA ALA A 114 -6.72 7.04 24.86
C ALA A 114 -5.49 6.54 24.07
N ALA A 115 -5.58 6.46 22.74
CA ALA A 115 -4.45 6.00 21.90
C ALA A 115 -3.23 6.91 22.01
N VAL A 116 -3.43 8.23 22.04
CA VAL A 116 -2.37 9.23 22.18
C VAL A 116 -1.83 9.32 23.62
N GLU A 117 -2.67 9.08 24.63
CA GLU A 117 -2.28 9.17 26.05
C GLU A 117 -1.56 7.92 26.57
N ALA A 118 -1.88 6.73 26.04
CA ALA A 118 -1.26 5.46 26.40
C ALA A 118 0.29 5.47 26.44
N PRO A 119 1.03 6.00 25.43
CA PRO A 119 2.49 6.09 25.51
C PRO A 119 2.97 7.02 26.64
N LEU A 120 2.24 8.09 26.97
CA LEU A 120 2.61 9.02 28.05
C LEU A 120 2.56 8.34 29.42
N ILE A 121 1.58 7.45 29.63
CA ILE A 121 1.37 6.72 30.89
C ILE A 121 2.54 5.76 31.18
N VAL A 122 3.20 5.24 30.15
CA VAL A 122 4.41 4.41 30.31
C VAL A 122 5.70 5.23 30.30
N GLY A 123 5.61 6.55 30.19
CA GLY A 123 6.75 7.48 30.18
C GLY A 123 7.45 7.56 28.83
N GLY A 124 6.74 7.23 27.75
CA GLY A 124 7.16 7.50 26.37
C GLY A 124 6.80 8.92 25.94
N ARG A 125 7.35 9.35 24.81
CA ARG A 125 7.14 10.66 24.22
C ARG A 125 6.64 10.48 22.78
N PRO A 126 5.32 10.47 22.56
CA PRO A 126 4.77 10.49 21.22
C PRO A 126 5.07 11.84 20.57
N SER A 127 5.36 11.81 19.28
CA SER A 127 5.71 12.94 18.44
C SER A 127 5.19 12.66 17.03
N LYS A 128 5.03 13.70 16.20
CA LYS A 128 4.45 13.55 14.85
C LYS A 128 3.10 12.81 14.84
N ILE A 129 2.20 13.18 15.75
CA ILE A 129 0.89 12.53 15.87
C ILE A 129 0.01 12.91 14.67
N ARG A 130 -0.47 11.90 13.95
CA ARG A 130 -1.43 11.97 12.86
C ARG A 130 -2.69 11.22 13.25
N ILE A 131 -3.84 11.83 13.00
CA ILE A 131 -5.15 11.24 13.25
C ILE A 131 -5.97 11.41 11.97
N THR A 132 -6.46 10.30 11.43
CA THR A 132 -7.21 10.27 10.17
C THR A 132 -8.61 9.72 10.42
N ASP A 133 -9.66 10.36 9.88
CA ASP A 133 -11.02 9.82 9.87
C ASP A 133 -11.19 8.92 8.63
N LEU A 134 -11.21 7.62 8.87
CA LEU A 134 -11.28 6.58 7.85
C LEU A 134 -12.59 6.62 7.05
N PHE A 135 -13.68 7.17 7.61
CA PHE A 135 -14.98 7.24 6.94
C PHE A 135 -15.17 8.52 6.12
N GLU A 136 -14.63 9.64 6.58
CA GLU A 136 -14.65 10.90 5.83
C GLU A 136 -13.76 10.84 4.57
N GLU A 137 -12.67 10.08 4.65
CA GLU A 137 -11.80 9.79 3.51
C GLU A 137 -12.53 8.93 2.45
N VAL A 138 -13.26 7.89 2.87
CA VAL A 138 -14.08 7.05 1.96
C VAL A 138 -15.24 7.84 1.33
N ALA A 139 -15.90 8.74 2.08
CA ALA A 139 -17.02 9.53 1.58
C ALA A 139 -16.59 10.59 0.54
N THR A 140 -15.47 11.27 0.79
CA THR A 140 -14.90 12.27 -0.14
C THR A 140 -14.36 11.61 -1.41
N LEU A 141 -13.78 10.42 -1.30
CA LEU A 141 -13.37 9.59 -2.45
C LEU A 141 -14.60 9.09 -3.24
N GLY A 142 -15.65 8.60 -2.59
CA GLY A 142 -16.86 8.09 -3.23
C GLY A 142 -17.64 9.13 -4.05
N GLU A 143 -17.74 10.36 -3.55
CA GLU A 143 -18.36 11.47 -4.29
C GLU A 143 -17.53 11.91 -5.51
N SER A 144 -16.20 11.91 -5.38
CA SER A 144 -15.29 12.26 -6.47
C SER A 144 -15.32 11.25 -7.64
N VAL A 145 -15.51 9.97 -7.33
CA VAL A 145 -15.59 8.87 -8.31
C VAL A 145 -16.95 8.85 -9.03
N HIS A 146 -18.05 9.17 -8.34
CA HIS A 146 -19.38 9.30 -8.97
C HIS A 146 -19.44 10.46 -9.96
N ALA A 147 -18.90 11.63 -9.58
CA ALA A 147 -18.87 12.80 -10.46
C ALA A 147 -18.01 12.57 -11.72
N GLN A 148 -16.91 11.84 -11.60
CA GLN A 148 -16.06 11.48 -12.74
C GLN A 148 -16.70 10.41 -13.65
N ARG A 149 -17.48 9.47 -13.09
CA ARG A 149 -18.26 8.48 -13.87
C ARG A 149 -19.39 9.13 -14.67
N GLU A 150 -20.07 10.12 -14.11
CA GLU A 150 -21.12 10.86 -14.82
C GLU A 150 -20.57 11.77 -15.92
N ALA A 151 -19.38 12.34 -15.73
CA ALA A 151 -18.71 13.15 -16.76
C ALA A 151 -18.14 12.33 -17.93
N SER A 152 -17.78 11.06 -17.70
CA SER A 152 -17.21 10.16 -18.71
C SER A 152 -18.27 9.37 -19.50
N LEU A 153 -19.47 9.19 -18.94
CA LEU A 153 -20.61 8.57 -19.62
C LEU A 153 -21.51 9.67 -20.20
N GLY A 154 -21.21 10.12 -21.42
CA GLY A 154 -21.98 11.13 -22.17
C GLY A 154 -23.41 10.69 -22.51
N VAL A 155 -24.28 10.55 -21.52
CA VAL A 155 -25.72 10.35 -21.70
C VAL A 155 -26.34 11.70 -22.02
N PRO A 156 -26.99 11.87 -23.20
CA PRO A 156 -27.57 13.14 -23.56
C PRO A 156 -28.86 13.37 -22.77
N THR A 157 -28.81 14.20 -21.73
CA THR A 157 -30.02 14.77 -21.13
C THR A 157 -30.51 15.89 -22.03
N THR A 158 -31.56 15.62 -22.80
CA THR A 158 -32.28 16.61 -23.60
C THR A 158 -33.01 17.61 -22.69
N GLY A 159 -32.62 18.88 -22.79
CA GLY A 159 -33.52 20.04 -22.71
C GLY A 159 -33.52 20.85 -21.40
N GLY A 160 -33.02 22.10 -21.47
CA GLY A 160 -33.36 23.16 -20.50
C GLY A 160 -32.29 24.21 -20.24
N VAL A 161 -32.26 25.24 -21.10
CA VAL A 161 -31.58 26.56 -21.05
C VAL A 161 -31.21 27.11 -19.65
N GLY A 162 -29.98 27.61 -19.46
CA GLY A 162 -29.65 28.53 -18.36
C GLY A 162 -28.16 28.75 -18.04
N ASP A 163 -27.58 29.76 -18.69
CA ASP A 163 -26.54 30.72 -18.24
C ASP A 163 -25.41 30.31 -17.23
N GLY A 164 -24.16 30.47 -17.69
CA GLY A 164 -23.08 31.14 -16.96
C GLY A 164 -22.76 30.73 -15.52
N GLY A 165 -21.90 29.73 -15.34
CA GLY A 165 -21.29 29.43 -14.04
C GLY A 165 -20.10 28.51 -14.14
N ARG A 166 -18.89 29.08 -14.09
CA ARG A 166 -17.63 28.37 -13.92
C ARG A 166 -17.66 27.65 -12.56
N HIS A 167 -18.03 26.38 -12.53
CA HIS A 167 -17.98 25.57 -11.32
C HIS A 167 -16.56 25.00 -11.16
N GLY A 168 -15.72 25.77 -10.48
CA GLY A 168 -14.48 25.25 -9.92
C GLY A 168 -14.81 24.22 -8.85
N VAL A 169 -14.29 23.01 -9.01
CA VAL A 169 -14.37 21.96 -7.99
C VAL A 169 -13.54 22.44 -6.80
N VAL A 170 -14.18 22.71 -5.67
CA VAL A 170 -13.49 23.06 -4.43
C VAL A 170 -13.09 21.72 -3.77
N GLN A 171 -11.91 21.19 -4.12
CA GLN A 171 -11.31 20.09 -3.36
C GLN A 171 -10.93 20.62 -1.97
N ALA A 172 -11.35 19.91 -0.92
CA ALA A 172 -10.93 20.20 0.45
C ALA A 172 -9.40 20.13 0.51
N ALA A 173 -8.76 21.26 0.82
CA ALA A 173 -7.31 21.37 0.81
C ALA A 173 -6.73 20.52 1.95
N LEU A 174 -5.93 19.52 1.60
CA LEU A 174 -5.09 18.78 2.55
C LEU A 174 -4.25 19.76 3.38
N PRO A 175 -3.93 19.43 4.65
CA PRO A 175 -3.09 20.26 5.51
C PRO A 175 -1.79 20.64 4.81
N PRO A 176 -1.28 21.88 4.99
CA PRO A 176 -0.06 22.30 4.33
C PRO A 176 1.13 21.44 4.79
N VAL A 177 1.85 20.88 3.83
CA VAL A 177 3.09 20.11 4.05
C VAL A 177 4.31 20.88 3.54
N THR A 178 5.49 20.55 4.06
CA THR A 178 6.75 21.13 3.57
C THR A 178 7.05 20.67 2.15
N CYS A 179 6.80 19.39 1.87
CA CYS A 179 6.98 18.78 0.57
C CYS A 179 5.75 17.94 0.21
N ALA A 180 5.01 18.33 -0.83
CA ALA A 180 3.90 17.53 -1.35
C ALA A 180 4.40 16.43 -2.28
N VAL A 181 3.58 15.40 -2.51
CA VAL A 181 3.88 14.33 -3.47
C VAL A 181 2.81 14.30 -4.55
N VAL A 182 3.24 14.27 -5.81
CA VAL A 182 2.40 14.02 -6.99
C VAL A 182 2.81 12.70 -7.60
N ALA A 183 1.88 11.75 -7.73
CA ALA A 183 2.14 10.46 -8.36
C ALA A 183 1.36 10.31 -9.66
N VAL A 184 1.88 9.53 -10.59
CA VAL A 184 1.14 9.13 -11.78
C VAL A 184 0.64 7.70 -11.61
N ALA A 185 -0.65 7.47 -11.78
CA ALA A 185 -1.24 6.14 -11.62
C ALA A 185 -2.41 5.91 -12.57
N SER A 186 -2.75 4.64 -12.81
CA SER A 186 -3.95 4.26 -13.55
C SER A 186 -4.63 3.11 -12.83
N GLY A 187 -5.84 3.37 -12.33
CA GLY A 187 -6.63 2.44 -11.54
C GLY A 187 -7.13 3.11 -10.26
N ASP A 188 -8.43 2.94 -9.98
CA ASP A 188 -9.08 3.61 -8.85
C ASP A 188 -8.46 3.16 -7.52
N GLY A 189 -8.13 1.87 -7.39
CA GLY A 189 -7.47 1.33 -6.20
C GLY A 189 -6.05 1.85 -6.00
N LEU A 190 -5.27 2.05 -7.06
CA LEU A 190 -3.95 2.68 -6.97
C LEU A 190 -4.04 4.15 -6.54
N ALA A 191 -5.03 4.88 -7.03
CA ALA A 191 -5.25 6.27 -6.62
C ALA A 191 -5.62 6.36 -5.13
N GLU A 192 -6.47 5.45 -4.65
CA GLU A 192 -6.85 5.32 -3.24
C GLU A 192 -5.65 4.95 -2.36
N LEU A 193 -4.89 3.91 -2.73
CA LEU A 193 -3.67 3.50 -2.00
C LEU A 193 -2.66 4.65 -1.89
N PHE A 194 -2.43 5.38 -2.98
CA PHE A 194 -1.54 6.54 -2.97
C PHE A 194 -2.07 7.65 -2.06
N GLY A 195 -3.38 7.92 -2.06
CA GLY A 195 -4.01 8.85 -1.13
C GLY A 195 -3.74 8.48 0.33
N GLN A 196 -3.99 7.22 0.71
CA GLN A 196 -3.75 6.68 2.05
C GLN A 196 -2.27 6.78 2.48
N MET A 197 -1.35 6.69 1.52
CA MET A 197 0.09 6.83 1.76
C MET A 197 0.60 8.28 1.73
N GLY A 198 -0.29 9.28 1.66
CA GLY A 198 0.08 10.70 1.74
C GLY A 198 0.45 11.32 0.40
N VAL A 199 0.05 10.74 -0.73
CA VAL A 199 0.12 11.41 -2.03
C VAL A 199 -0.94 12.49 -2.10
N HIS A 200 -0.53 13.71 -2.46
CA HIS A 200 -1.38 14.89 -2.45
C HIS A 200 -2.08 15.14 -3.78
N GLY A 201 -1.54 14.57 -4.87
CA GLY A 201 -2.14 14.61 -6.19
C GLY A 201 -1.82 13.36 -6.99
N VAL A 202 -2.85 12.72 -7.54
CA VAL A 202 -2.69 11.61 -8.48
C VAL A 202 -3.09 12.08 -9.87
N VAL A 203 -2.14 12.04 -10.80
CA VAL A 203 -2.40 12.32 -12.21
C VAL A 203 -2.67 10.99 -12.91
N THR A 204 -3.77 10.93 -13.64
CA THR A 204 -4.08 9.72 -14.42
C THR A 204 -3.02 9.50 -15.49
N GLY A 205 -2.36 8.35 -15.44
CA GLY A 205 -1.40 7.96 -16.47
C GLY A 205 -0.94 6.50 -16.33
N GLY A 206 -0.51 5.92 -17.44
CA GLY A 206 -0.12 4.52 -17.55
C GLY A 206 0.73 4.27 -18.80
N GLN A 207 0.96 2.99 -19.11
CA GLN A 207 1.91 2.60 -20.17
C GLN A 207 1.54 3.11 -21.58
N THR A 208 0.24 3.29 -21.83
CA THR A 208 -0.31 3.79 -23.11
C THR A 208 -0.92 5.18 -23.03
N MET A 209 -1.05 5.75 -21.83
CA MET A 209 -1.58 7.10 -21.58
C MET A 209 -0.58 7.87 -20.71
N ASN A 210 0.40 8.50 -21.34
CA ASN A 210 1.34 9.37 -20.63
C ASN A 210 0.71 10.78 -20.51
N PRO A 211 0.72 11.39 -19.32
CA PRO A 211 0.27 12.76 -19.16
C PRO A 211 1.19 13.72 -19.93
N SER A 212 0.61 14.80 -20.41
CA SER A 212 1.32 15.91 -21.02
C SER A 212 2.12 16.69 -19.97
N THR A 213 3.11 17.46 -20.44
CA THR A 213 3.86 18.39 -19.58
C THR A 213 2.94 19.36 -18.85
N GLN A 214 1.88 19.84 -19.52
CA GLN A 214 0.95 20.80 -18.94
C GLN A 214 0.13 20.17 -17.82
N GLU A 215 -0.36 18.94 -18.00
CA GLU A 215 -1.12 18.24 -16.94
C GLU A 215 -0.28 17.98 -15.69
N LEU A 216 0.98 17.57 -15.85
CA LEU A 216 1.90 17.41 -14.70
C LEU A 216 2.23 18.75 -14.05
N LEU A 217 2.45 19.81 -14.83
CA LEU A 217 2.72 21.14 -14.30
C LEU A 217 1.52 21.69 -13.52
N ASP A 218 0.32 21.55 -14.07
CA ASP A 218 -0.91 21.96 -13.41
C ASP A 218 -1.06 21.20 -12.08
N ALA A 219 -0.89 19.87 -12.07
CA ALA A 219 -0.95 19.09 -10.84
C ALA A 219 0.04 19.59 -9.78
N VAL A 220 1.28 19.90 -10.16
CA VAL A 220 2.29 20.48 -9.26
C VAL A 220 1.89 21.86 -8.76
N GLU A 221 1.39 22.75 -9.62
CA GLU A 221 0.98 24.10 -9.25
C GLU A 221 -0.21 24.13 -8.29
N HIS A 222 -1.13 23.17 -8.40
CA HIS A 222 -2.28 23.05 -7.50
C HIS A 222 -1.91 22.56 -6.08
N MET A 223 -0.71 22.00 -5.88
CA MET A 223 -0.29 21.53 -4.56
C MET A 223 -0.11 22.69 -3.57
N ASN A 224 -0.65 22.57 -2.36
CA ASN A 224 -0.49 23.54 -1.29
C ASN A 224 0.88 23.40 -0.56
N ALA A 225 1.96 23.31 -1.33
CA ALA A 225 3.34 23.21 -0.86
C ALA A 225 4.28 23.95 -1.83
N THR A 226 5.40 24.47 -1.31
CA THR A 226 6.43 25.12 -2.12
C THR A 226 7.46 24.14 -2.68
N GLN A 227 7.50 22.92 -2.15
CA GLN A 227 8.36 21.85 -2.61
C GLN A 227 7.49 20.64 -2.99
N VAL A 228 7.84 19.96 -4.07
CA VAL A 228 7.04 18.85 -4.60
C VAL A 228 7.96 17.72 -5.05
N VAL A 229 7.62 16.49 -4.68
CA VAL A 229 8.21 15.29 -5.26
C VAL A 229 7.24 14.71 -6.29
N ILE A 230 7.76 14.31 -7.46
CA ILE A 230 7.00 13.61 -8.49
C ILE A 230 7.42 12.14 -8.53
N LEU A 231 6.43 11.23 -8.52
CA LEU A 231 6.57 9.80 -8.75
C LEU A 231 6.00 9.45 -10.15
N PRO A 232 6.83 9.35 -11.21
CA PRO A 232 6.36 9.15 -12.58
C PRO A 232 5.77 7.77 -12.83
N ASN A 233 6.23 6.75 -12.10
CA ASN A 233 5.76 5.36 -12.15
C ASN A 233 5.75 4.71 -13.54
N ASN A 234 6.44 5.34 -14.50
CA ASN A 234 6.59 4.91 -15.88
C ASN A 234 7.81 5.61 -16.48
N LYS A 235 8.74 4.81 -17.03
CA LYS A 235 10.00 5.31 -17.62
C LYS A 235 9.81 6.37 -18.70
N ASN A 236 8.67 6.35 -19.41
CA ASN A 236 8.36 7.29 -20.48
C ASN A 236 7.94 8.67 -19.95
N ILE A 237 7.54 8.76 -18.67
CA ILE A 237 7.09 9.98 -18.01
C ILE A 237 8.26 10.72 -17.35
N ILE A 238 9.30 10.00 -16.92
CA ILE A 238 10.50 10.57 -16.26
C ILE A 238 11.09 11.78 -17.04
N PRO A 239 11.30 11.72 -18.38
CA PRO A 239 11.85 12.87 -19.12
C PRO A 239 10.96 14.11 -19.11
N VAL A 240 9.63 13.92 -19.02
CA VAL A 240 8.67 15.02 -18.92
C VAL A 240 8.66 15.57 -17.49
N ALA A 241 8.62 14.70 -16.49
CA ALA A 241 8.66 15.09 -15.08
C ALA A 241 9.91 15.92 -14.74
N ASN A 242 11.08 15.55 -15.28
CA ASN A 242 12.33 16.30 -15.05
C ASN A 242 12.31 17.73 -15.58
N LYS A 243 11.42 18.06 -16.53
CA LYS A 243 11.30 19.43 -17.05
C LYS A 243 10.40 20.31 -16.18
N ILE A 244 9.63 19.74 -15.26
CA ILE A 244 8.64 20.49 -14.50
C ILE A 244 9.30 21.53 -13.60
N ASP A 245 10.45 21.21 -12.99
CA ASP A 245 11.21 22.14 -12.15
C ASP A 245 11.57 23.45 -12.87
N GLU A 246 11.91 23.37 -14.17
CA GLU A 246 12.24 24.56 -14.99
C GLU A 246 11.01 25.42 -15.35
N LEU A 247 9.79 24.89 -15.15
CA LEU A 247 8.53 25.50 -15.58
C LEU A 247 7.70 26.07 -14.42
N THR A 248 8.12 25.85 -13.17
CA THR A 248 7.44 26.34 -11.96
C THR A 248 8.38 27.17 -11.10
N LYS A 249 7.81 27.85 -10.09
CA LYS A 249 8.58 28.50 -9.02
C LYS A 249 8.77 27.61 -7.78
N LYS A 250 8.12 26.44 -7.76
CA LYS A 250 8.26 25.44 -6.69
C LYS A 250 9.56 24.66 -6.88
N ASP A 251 10.14 24.14 -5.79
CA ASP A 251 11.29 23.22 -5.86
C ASP A 251 10.76 21.81 -6.15
N VAL A 252 11.04 21.30 -7.35
CA VAL A 252 10.49 20.02 -7.80
C VAL A 252 11.59 18.97 -7.92
N ARG A 253 11.41 17.84 -7.26
CA ARG A 253 12.31 16.68 -7.37
C ARG A 253 11.59 15.48 -7.95
N VAL A 254 12.23 14.80 -8.89
CA VAL A 254 11.69 13.58 -9.50
C VAL A 254 12.37 12.38 -8.86
N VAL A 255 11.58 11.47 -8.28
CA VAL A 255 12.06 10.13 -7.91
C VAL A 255 11.83 9.24 -9.14
N PRO A 256 12.85 8.61 -9.72
CA PRO A 256 12.76 7.95 -11.02
C PRO A 256 12.09 6.56 -10.96
N THR A 257 10.90 6.49 -10.37
CA THR A 257 10.05 5.29 -10.32
C THR A 257 9.53 4.95 -11.72
N CYS A 258 9.50 3.66 -12.03
CA CYS A 258 9.08 3.09 -13.31
C CYS A 258 7.88 2.15 -13.19
N SER A 259 7.42 1.86 -11.98
CA SER A 259 6.30 0.97 -11.70
C SER A 259 5.59 1.39 -10.41
N MET A 260 4.39 0.87 -10.21
CA MET A 260 3.59 1.15 -9.01
C MET A 260 4.19 0.56 -7.73
N PRO A 261 4.73 -0.67 -7.71
CA PRO A 261 5.40 -1.20 -6.52
C PRO A 261 6.60 -0.35 -6.07
N GLU A 262 7.40 0.17 -7.02
CA GLU A 262 8.48 1.12 -6.67
C GLU A 262 7.95 2.40 -6.03
N ALA A 263 6.77 2.86 -6.44
CA ALA A 263 6.12 4.03 -5.87
C ALA A 263 5.66 3.77 -4.43
N LEU A 264 5.06 2.61 -4.16
CA LEU A 264 4.66 2.21 -2.81
C LEU A 264 5.87 2.16 -1.88
N ALA A 265 6.96 1.50 -2.30
CA ALA A 265 8.20 1.47 -1.53
C ALA A 265 8.80 2.86 -1.31
N ALA A 266 8.78 3.72 -2.34
CA ALA A 266 9.20 5.11 -2.21
C ALA A 266 8.39 5.86 -1.16
N LEU A 267 7.06 5.67 -1.13
CA LEU A 267 6.15 6.36 -0.21
C LEU A 267 6.33 5.92 1.25
N VAL A 268 6.80 4.71 1.52
CA VAL A 268 7.17 4.28 2.88
C VAL A 268 8.29 5.17 3.47
N ALA A 269 9.17 5.70 2.62
CA ALA A 269 10.28 6.56 3.03
C ALA A 269 9.97 8.07 2.97
N TYR A 270 8.72 8.46 2.71
CA TYR A 270 8.30 9.85 2.60
C TYR A 270 8.11 10.51 3.98
N ASP A 271 8.71 11.69 4.19
CA ASP A 271 8.47 12.56 5.35
C ASP A 271 7.88 13.91 4.89
N PRO A 272 6.60 14.21 5.23
CA PRO A 272 5.95 15.46 4.80
C PRO A 272 6.58 16.73 5.35
N GLU A 273 7.38 16.63 6.43
CA GLU A 273 8.09 17.76 7.04
C GLU A 273 9.50 17.95 6.45
N ALA A 274 10.01 16.96 5.71
CA ALA A 274 11.32 17.03 5.10
C ALA A 274 11.31 17.82 3.78
N SER A 275 12.49 18.24 3.33
CA SER A 275 12.63 18.90 2.02
C SER A 275 12.43 17.92 0.87
N ALA A 276 12.08 18.42 -0.31
CA ALA A 276 12.01 17.63 -1.54
C ALA A 276 13.35 16.99 -1.89
N GLU A 277 14.48 17.61 -1.53
CA GLU A 277 15.79 16.99 -1.68
C GLU A 277 15.97 15.76 -0.79
N HIS A 278 15.62 15.89 0.50
CA HIS A 278 15.73 14.79 1.44
C HIS A 278 14.80 13.65 1.04
N ASN A 279 13.52 13.95 0.82
CA ASN A 279 12.52 13.00 0.34
C ASN A 279 12.98 12.35 -0.96
N GLY A 280 13.36 13.14 -1.97
CA GLY A 280 13.84 12.63 -3.25
C GLY A 280 14.98 11.61 -3.10
N SER A 281 15.92 11.85 -2.17
CA SER A 281 17.03 10.93 -1.91
C SER A 281 16.63 9.64 -1.20
N GLN A 282 15.78 9.70 -0.17
CA GLN A 282 15.35 8.52 0.59
C GLN A 282 14.38 7.66 -0.20
N MET A 283 13.39 8.32 -0.82
CA MET A 283 12.41 7.68 -1.69
C MET A 283 13.06 6.99 -2.88
N ALA A 284 14.09 7.59 -3.50
CA ALA A 284 14.83 6.95 -4.59
C ALA A 284 15.61 5.71 -4.14
N ARG A 285 16.16 5.70 -2.92
CA ARG A 285 16.83 4.52 -2.36
C ARG A 285 15.84 3.39 -2.12
N ALA A 286 14.71 3.68 -1.48
CA ALA A 286 13.65 2.71 -1.24
C ALA A 286 13.07 2.15 -2.54
N ALA A 287 12.79 2.99 -3.55
CA ALA A 287 12.36 2.53 -4.86
C ALA A 287 13.37 1.60 -5.54
N SER A 288 14.67 1.81 -5.32
CA SER A 288 15.73 1.03 -5.96
C SER A 288 16.02 -0.33 -5.31
N SER A 289 15.55 -0.57 -4.09
CA SER A 289 15.69 -1.88 -3.44
C SER A 289 14.66 -2.89 -3.94
N VAL A 290 13.55 -2.42 -4.51
CA VAL A 290 12.49 -3.27 -5.05
C VAL A 290 12.86 -3.83 -6.41
N ALA A 291 12.71 -5.14 -6.57
CA ALA A 291 12.62 -5.72 -7.89
C ALA A 291 11.17 -5.87 -8.32
N THR A 292 10.87 -5.43 -9.54
CA THR A 292 9.50 -5.37 -10.00
C THR A 292 9.24 -6.26 -11.18
N GLY A 293 8.06 -6.88 -11.18
CA GLY A 293 7.51 -7.64 -12.28
C GLY A 293 6.14 -7.13 -12.68
N GLU A 294 5.77 -7.33 -13.94
CA GLU A 294 4.40 -7.08 -14.42
C GLU A 294 3.98 -8.22 -15.34
N VAL A 295 2.70 -8.60 -15.30
CA VAL A 295 2.13 -9.61 -16.21
C VAL A 295 1.04 -8.97 -17.04
N THR A 296 1.06 -9.24 -18.35
CA THR A 296 0.04 -8.77 -19.29
C THR A 296 -0.16 -9.80 -20.42
N GLN A 297 -1.16 -9.59 -21.27
CA GLN A 297 -1.46 -10.47 -22.39
C GLN A 297 -0.81 -9.97 -23.69
N ALA A 298 -0.21 -10.90 -24.44
CA ALA A 298 0.38 -10.61 -25.74
C ALA A 298 -0.71 -10.38 -26.81
N ILE A 299 -0.66 -9.23 -27.46
CA ILE A 299 -1.60 -8.86 -28.55
C ILE A 299 -1.09 -9.22 -29.95
N ARG A 300 0.14 -9.75 -30.04
CA ARG A 300 0.77 -10.13 -31.31
C ARG A 300 1.80 -11.23 -31.08
N ASP A 301 2.03 -12.01 -32.13
CA ASP A 301 3.11 -12.98 -32.15
C ASP A 301 4.47 -12.26 -32.17
N THR A 302 5.41 -12.73 -31.36
CA THR A 302 6.77 -12.20 -31.32
C THR A 302 7.76 -13.23 -30.75
N ASN A 303 9.05 -12.98 -30.91
CA ASN A 303 10.09 -13.77 -30.26
C ASN A 303 10.70 -12.93 -29.14
N SER A 304 10.86 -13.55 -27.97
CA SER A 304 11.52 -12.97 -26.81
C SER A 304 12.68 -13.85 -26.35
N ASP A 305 13.51 -13.32 -25.46
CA ASP A 305 14.59 -14.08 -24.84
C ASP A 305 14.07 -15.22 -23.95
N ALA A 306 12.82 -15.11 -23.46
CA ALA A 306 12.11 -16.17 -22.75
C ALA A 306 11.47 -17.23 -23.67
N GLY A 307 11.48 -17.01 -25.00
CA GLY A 307 10.94 -17.95 -25.99
C GLY A 307 9.93 -17.31 -26.96
N PRO A 308 9.31 -18.13 -27.83
CA PRO A 308 8.29 -17.68 -28.76
C PRO A 308 7.01 -17.31 -28.01
N VAL A 309 6.47 -16.13 -28.30
CA VAL A 309 5.23 -15.59 -27.74
C VAL A 309 4.17 -15.61 -28.83
N LYS A 310 3.00 -16.19 -28.54
CA LYS A 310 1.84 -16.12 -29.41
C LYS A 310 0.83 -15.10 -28.90
N THR A 311 0.03 -14.59 -29.83
CA THR A 311 -1.13 -13.77 -29.50
C THR A 311 -2.05 -14.54 -28.55
N GLY A 312 -2.38 -13.92 -27.41
CA GLY A 312 -3.18 -14.51 -26.34
C GLY A 312 -2.38 -15.13 -25.19
N ASP A 313 -1.08 -15.41 -25.38
CA ASP A 313 -0.21 -15.85 -24.29
C ASP A 313 -0.05 -14.72 -23.26
N PHE A 314 0.15 -15.10 -22.00
CA PHE A 314 0.53 -14.19 -20.94
C PHE A 314 2.05 -14.07 -20.89
N ILE A 315 2.54 -12.85 -20.76
CA ILE A 315 3.96 -12.53 -20.68
C ILE A 315 4.26 -11.84 -19.36
N GLY A 316 5.33 -12.29 -18.71
CA GLY A 316 5.89 -11.64 -17.53
C GLY A 316 7.09 -10.79 -17.91
N LEU A 317 7.09 -9.52 -17.49
CA LEU A 317 8.14 -8.56 -17.76
C LEU A 317 8.88 -8.20 -16.48
N VAL A 318 10.21 -8.10 -16.57
CA VAL A 318 11.06 -7.54 -15.50
C VAL A 318 11.70 -6.27 -16.01
N ARG A 319 11.78 -5.27 -15.14
CA ARG A 319 12.42 -3.98 -15.46
C ARG A 319 13.88 -4.21 -15.88
N GLY A 320 14.23 -3.73 -17.06
CA GLY A 320 15.59 -3.86 -17.64
C GLY A 320 15.77 -5.10 -18.50
N ASP A 321 15.14 -6.22 -18.14
CA ASP A 321 15.32 -7.51 -18.79
C ASP A 321 14.25 -7.81 -19.86
N GLY A 322 13.16 -7.04 -19.89
CA GLY A 322 12.09 -7.23 -20.87
C GLY A 322 11.24 -8.44 -20.54
N VAL A 323 10.81 -9.19 -21.56
CA VAL A 323 9.97 -10.39 -21.37
C VAL A 323 10.83 -11.53 -20.86
N VAL A 324 10.58 -11.95 -19.62
CA VAL A 324 11.29 -13.04 -18.97
C VAL A 324 10.40 -14.25 -18.71
N ALA A 325 9.09 -14.18 -18.90
CA ALA A 325 8.21 -15.33 -18.71
C ALA A 325 7.15 -15.39 -19.81
N VAL A 326 6.78 -16.60 -20.23
CA VAL A 326 5.75 -16.82 -21.26
C VAL A 326 4.89 -18.02 -20.87
N GLY A 327 3.61 -17.78 -20.64
CA GLY A 327 2.65 -18.82 -20.24
C GLY A 327 1.37 -18.77 -21.08
N ALA A 328 0.84 -19.93 -21.47
CA ALA A 328 -0.48 -20.02 -22.10
C ALA A 328 -1.63 -19.62 -21.14
N THR A 329 -1.36 -19.56 -19.84
CA THR A 329 -2.29 -19.12 -18.80
C THR A 329 -1.64 -18.04 -17.93
N LEU A 330 -2.46 -17.19 -17.32
CA LEU A 330 -2.02 -16.15 -16.41
C LEU A 330 -1.19 -16.73 -15.25
N GLU A 331 -1.70 -17.81 -14.64
CA GLU A 331 -1.03 -18.54 -13.57
C GLU A 331 0.38 -19.01 -13.96
N ALA A 332 0.53 -19.62 -15.15
CA ALA A 332 1.83 -20.11 -15.61
C ALA A 332 2.84 -18.97 -15.79
N ALA A 333 2.42 -17.85 -16.38
CA ALA A 333 3.27 -16.68 -16.55
C ALA A 333 3.67 -16.06 -15.20
N CYS A 334 2.73 -15.96 -14.25
CA CYS A 334 3.01 -15.48 -12.89
C CYS A 334 4.02 -16.36 -12.16
N HIS A 335 3.85 -17.69 -12.20
CA HIS A 335 4.77 -18.62 -11.54
C HIS A 335 6.19 -18.53 -12.12
N GLU A 336 6.33 -18.51 -13.45
CA GLU A 336 7.64 -18.38 -14.08
C GLU A 336 8.30 -17.02 -13.78
N LEU A 337 7.52 -15.94 -13.78
CA LEU A 337 8.00 -14.61 -13.45
C LEU A 337 8.48 -14.53 -11.99
N LEU A 338 7.66 -15.01 -11.04
CA LEU A 338 7.99 -14.97 -9.61
C LEU A 338 9.18 -15.88 -9.26
N ALA A 339 9.35 -17.01 -9.95
CA ALA A 339 10.54 -17.85 -9.78
C ALA A 339 11.86 -17.12 -10.15
N LYS A 340 11.79 -16.06 -10.97
CA LYS A 340 12.93 -15.21 -11.33
C LYS A 340 13.09 -14.00 -10.40
N LEU A 341 11.98 -13.47 -9.90
CA LEU A 341 11.96 -12.31 -9.01
C LEU A 341 12.23 -12.67 -7.55
N ILE A 342 11.80 -13.83 -7.05
CA ILE A 342 11.97 -14.19 -5.65
C ILE A 342 13.37 -14.79 -5.46
N THR A 343 14.19 -14.13 -4.64
CA THR A 343 15.50 -14.63 -4.23
C THR A 343 15.51 -14.94 -2.74
N PRO A 344 16.49 -15.70 -2.22
CA PRO A 344 16.56 -16.01 -0.79
C PRO A 344 16.83 -14.81 0.13
N GLN A 345 17.19 -13.66 -0.41
CA GLN A 345 17.47 -12.43 0.34
C GLN A 345 16.26 -11.50 0.45
N ARG A 346 15.18 -11.83 -0.26
CA ARG A 346 13.94 -11.04 -0.30
C ARG A 346 12.90 -11.67 0.61
N GLU A 347 12.18 -10.82 1.32
CA GLU A 347 11.32 -11.20 2.44
C GLU A 347 9.86 -10.78 2.22
N LEU A 348 9.60 -9.83 1.32
CA LEU A 348 8.25 -9.34 1.02
C LEU A 348 7.94 -9.42 -0.48
N LEU A 349 6.76 -9.96 -0.81
CA LEU A 349 6.13 -9.90 -2.13
C LEU A 349 4.86 -9.04 -2.03
N THR A 350 4.89 -7.87 -2.63
CA THR A 350 3.71 -7.02 -2.85
C THR A 350 3.06 -7.39 -4.18
N ILE A 351 1.77 -7.73 -4.15
CA ILE A 351 0.95 -8.08 -5.31
C ILE A 351 -0.12 -7.02 -5.49
N ILE A 352 -0.10 -6.29 -6.60
CA ILE A 352 -1.12 -5.30 -6.95
C ILE A 352 -2.03 -5.87 -8.05
N THR A 353 -3.30 -6.07 -7.74
CA THR A 353 -4.27 -6.71 -8.64
C THR A 353 -4.95 -5.70 -9.56
N GLY A 354 -4.97 -5.98 -10.87
CA GLY A 354 -5.71 -5.21 -11.87
C GLY A 354 -7.12 -5.74 -12.11
N ASN A 355 -7.84 -5.12 -13.05
CA ASN A 355 -9.26 -5.45 -13.32
C ASN A 355 -9.48 -6.87 -13.87
N GLU A 356 -8.44 -7.48 -14.44
CA GLU A 356 -8.49 -8.84 -14.99
C GLU A 356 -8.08 -9.92 -13.97
N ALA A 357 -7.62 -9.53 -12.78
CA ALA A 357 -7.35 -10.48 -11.71
C ALA A 357 -8.65 -10.86 -10.98
N THR A 358 -8.74 -12.12 -10.55
CA THR A 358 -9.88 -12.63 -9.78
C THR A 358 -9.39 -13.07 -8.41
N ALA A 359 -10.21 -12.92 -7.36
CA ALA A 359 -9.85 -13.33 -6.01
C ALA A 359 -9.37 -14.79 -5.97
N GLN A 360 -10.07 -15.71 -6.66
CA GLN A 360 -9.68 -17.11 -6.74
C GLN A 360 -8.29 -17.33 -7.35
N ALA A 361 -7.95 -16.61 -8.43
CA ALA A 361 -6.64 -16.71 -9.05
C ALA A 361 -5.55 -16.11 -8.15
N THR A 362 -5.83 -15.00 -7.48
CA THR A 362 -4.91 -14.36 -6.54
C THR A 362 -4.63 -15.27 -5.35
N ASP A 363 -5.67 -15.86 -4.74
CA ASP A 363 -5.53 -16.78 -3.61
C ASP A 363 -4.71 -18.02 -3.99
N ALA A 364 -4.95 -18.57 -5.18
CA ALA A 364 -4.18 -19.71 -5.70
C ALA A 364 -2.70 -19.35 -5.90
N LEU A 365 -2.43 -18.15 -6.42
CA LEU A 365 -1.07 -17.62 -6.60
C LEU A 365 -0.36 -17.43 -5.25
N VAL A 366 -1.00 -16.77 -4.29
CA VAL A 366 -0.45 -16.57 -2.93
C VAL A 366 -0.17 -17.91 -2.27
N ALA A 367 -1.10 -18.86 -2.35
CA ALA A 367 -0.91 -20.20 -1.80
C ALA A 367 0.23 -20.97 -2.50
N HIS A 368 0.43 -20.77 -3.81
CA HIS A 368 1.57 -21.34 -4.53
C HIS A 368 2.89 -20.73 -4.06
N VAL A 369 2.97 -19.41 -3.96
CA VAL A 369 4.17 -18.70 -3.49
C VAL A 369 4.52 -19.13 -2.08
N GLY A 370 3.57 -19.20 -1.16
CA GLY A 370 3.83 -19.63 0.22
C GLY A 370 4.35 -21.07 0.33
N ARG A 371 3.99 -21.96 -0.61
CA ARG A 371 4.55 -23.32 -0.67
C ARG A 371 5.95 -23.36 -1.29
N ALA A 372 6.18 -22.58 -2.36
CA ALA A 372 7.44 -22.58 -3.10
C ALA A 372 8.54 -21.77 -2.41
N HIS A 373 8.15 -20.71 -1.70
CA HIS A 373 9.03 -19.74 -1.05
C HIS A 373 8.52 -19.43 0.38
N PRO A 374 8.64 -20.37 1.34
CA PRO A 374 8.09 -20.19 2.69
C PRO A 374 8.69 -19.03 3.49
N HIS A 375 9.81 -18.47 3.02
CA HIS A 375 10.50 -17.35 3.65
C HIS A 375 9.94 -15.98 3.24
N ILE A 376 9.05 -15.93 2.23
CA ILE A 376 8.48 -14.67 1.74
C ILE A 376 7.08 -14.43 2.30
N SER A 377 6.82 -13.22 2.79
CA SER A 377 5.49 -12.74 3.13
C SER A 377 4.81 -12.17 1.88
N CYS A 378 3.51 -12.41 1.72
CA CYS A 378 2.73 -11.89 0.60
C CYS A 378 1.75 -10.83 1.08
N GLU A 379 1.77 -9.64 0.49
CA GLU A 379 0.79 -8.59 0.67
C GLU A 379 0.02 -8.36 -0.64
N VAL A 380 -1.30 -8.24 -0.56
CA VAL A 380 -2.16 -8.09 -1.73
C VAL A 380 -2.92 -6.78 -1.63
N HIS A 381 -2.82 -5.96 -2.66
CA HIS A 381 -3.54 -4.69 -2.77
C HIS A 381 -4.35 -4.63 -4.05
N PHE A 382 -5.54 -4.02 -3.96
CA PHE A 382 -6.34 -3.75 -5.14
C PHE A 382 -5.83 -2.50 -5.85
N GLY A 383 -5.36 -2.64 -7.10
CA GLY A 383 -4.89 -1.52 -7.91
C GLY A 383 -5.87 -1.03 -8.96
N GLY A 384 -6.67 -1.94 -9.55
CA GLY A 384 -7.70 -1.59 -10.54
C GLY A 384 -7.14 -1.13 -11.89
N GLN A 385 -5.85 -1.37 -12.16
CA GLN A 385 -5.26 -1.05 -13.47
C GLN A 385 -5.87 -1.92 -14.59
N PRO A 386 -6.09 -1.35 -15.80
CA PRO A 386 -6.86 -2.05 -16.84
C PRO A 386 -6.08 -3.07 -17.67
N LEU A 387 -4.76 -2.90 -17.83
CA LEU A 387 -3.96 -3.69 -18.80
C LEU A 387 -3.11 -4.79 -18.17
N TYR A 388 -2.88 -4.71 -16.86
CA TYR A 388 -1.95 -5.59 -16.15
C TYR A 388 -2.72 -6.32 -15.04
N PRO A 389 -3.07 -7.59 -15.24
CA PRO A 389 -3.70 -8.39 -14.19
C PRO A 389 -2.93 -8.35 -12.87
N TYR A 390 -1.59 -8.37 -12.91
CA TYR A 390 -0.75 -8.26 -11.73
C TYR A 390 0.47 -7.37 -11.97
N LEU A 391 0.77 -6.55 -10.97
CA LEU A 391 2.08 -5.94 -10.75
C LEU A 391 2.68 -6.52 -9.48
N PHE A 392 3.97 -6.79 -9.49
CA PHE A 392 4.71 -7.41 -8.40
C PHE A 392 5.86 -6.51 -7.97
N GLY A 393 6.02 -6.32 -6.65
CA GLY A 393 7.23 -5.79 -6.03
C GLY A 393 7.80 -6.85 -5.10
N VAL A 394 9.12 -7.06 -5.15
CA VAL A 394 9.82 -8.02 -4.30
C VAL A 394 11.03 -7.35 -3.67
N GLU A 395 11.08 -7.35 -2.34
CA GLU A 395 12.04 -6.60 -1.52
C GLU A 395 12.83 -7.50 -0.59
#